data_AF-A0A8J4FC28-F1
#
_entry.id   AF-A0A8J4FC28-F1
#
_cell.length_a   1.000
_cell.length_b   1.000
_cell.length_c   1.000
_cell.angle_alpha   90.00
_cell.angle_beta   90.00
_cell.angle_gamma   90.00
#
_symmetry.space_group_name_H-M   'P 1'
#
loop_
_entity.id
_entity.type
_entity.pdbx_description
1 polymer ?
#
loop_
_entity_poly.entity_id
_entity_poly.type
_entity_poly.pdbx_seq_one_letter_code
_entity_poly.pdbx_strand_id
1 'polypeptide(L)'
;DRLTQLAVQGLLQVDLPTLYGLQILASERHPSVMGLGKPKERFSLFSLANRCVTQMGKRLLRVWFLRPLVNLDIIRDRQDTLELLLRNSGELIPAFRGELKKLPDMQSLLQRLALAQQRPDLKALQQFQLCLQQLLRLRAAFEKQLVPELAAATTGMPDNEGFRAG
;
A
#
# COMPACT_ATOMS: atom_id res chain seq x y z
N ASP A 1 -23.33 3.85 20.01
CA ASP A 1 -22.40 3.77 18.86
C ASP A 1 -21.17 2.93 19.11
N ARG A 2 -21.27 1.60 18.91
CA ARG A 2 -20.16 0.64 19.08
C ARG A 2 -19.18 0.61 17.88
N LEU A 3 -19.43 1.39 16.83
CA LEU A 3 -18.63 1.36 15.59
C LEU A 3 -17.35 2.20 15.67
N THR A 4 -17.24 3.13 16.62
CA THR A 4 -15.98 3.85 16.93
C THR A 4 -15.08 3.05 17.88
N GLN A 5 -15.60 2.00 18.52
CA GLN A 5 -14.86 1.05 19.36
C GLN A 5 -14.30 -0.16 18.59
N LEU A 6 -14.34 -0.15 17.26
CA LEU A 6 -13.63 -1.13 16.42
C LEU A 6 -12.11 -0.96 16.57
N ALA A 7 -11.61 -1.55 17.65
CA ALA A 7 -10.25 -1.96 17.97
C ALA A 7 -9.13 -0.97 17.63
N VAL A 8 -8.89 -0.05 18.56
CA VAL A 8 -7.55 0.55 18.76
C VAL A 8 -6.58 -0.49 19.36
N GLN A 9 -7.07 -1.68 19.73
CA GLN A 9 -6.26 -2.79 20.20
C GLN A 9 -5.30 -3.22 19.08
N GLY A 10 -3.99 -3.04 19.29
CA GLY A 10 -2.95 -3.42 18.32
C GLY A 10 -2.55 -2.32 17.32
N LEU A 11 -2.94 -1.07 17.54
CA LEU A 11 -2.49 0.10 16.77
C LEU A 11 -1.98 1.21 17.68
N LEU A 12 -1.03 2.02 17.20
CA LEU A 12 -0.52 3.17 17.93
C LEU A 12 -1.59 4.26 17.93
N GLN A 13 -1.92 4.77 19.12
CA GLN A 13 -2.78 5.94 19.24
C GLN A 13 -1.99 7.19 18.83
N VAL A 14 -2.47 7.87 17.81
CA VAL A 14 -1.94 9.18 17.39
C VAL A 14 -3.07 10.19 17.54
N ASP A 15 -2.90 11.12 18.46
CA ASP A 15 -3.83 12.20 18.71
C ASP A 15 -3.77 13.25 17.60
N LEU A 16 -4.85 14.02 17.48
CA LEU A 16 -5.00 15.02 16.42
C LEU A 16 -3.91 16.13 16.49
N PRO A 17 -3.53 16.66 17.68
CA PRO A 17 -2.39 17.56 17.82
C PRO A 17 -1.09 16.97 17.27
N THR A 18 -0.77 15.71 17.58
CA THR A 18 0.41 15.02 17.04
C THR A 18 0.36 14.86 15.53
N LEU A 19 -0.80 14.52 14.95
CA LEU A 19 -0.97 14.44 13.49
C LEU A 19 -0.64 15.78 12.79
N TYR A 20 -1.04 16.90 13.40
CA TYR A 20 -0.75 18.24 12.86
C TYR A 20 0.68 18.69 13.17
N GLY A 21 1.14 18.53 14.40
CA GLY A 21 2.48 18.94 14.85
C GLY A 21 3.59 18.22 14.08
N LEU A 22 3.39 16.95 13.74
CA LEU A 22 4.30 16.17 12.89
C LEU A 22 3.98 16.27 11.40
N GLN A 23 2.94 17.02 11.02
CA GLN A 23 2.50 17.20 9.63
C GLN A 23 2.33 15.87 8.88
N ILE A 24 1.75 14.85 9.54
CA ILE A 24 1.67 13.48 9.00
C ILE A 24 0.88 13.47 7.69
N LEU A 25 -0.28 14.14 7.67
CA LEU A 25 -1.15 14.32 6.51
C LEU A 25 -1.52 15.80 6.33
N ALA A 26 -0.54 16.69 6.27
CA ALA A 26 -0.83 18.11 6.05
C ALA A 26 -1.38 18.34 4.63
N SER A 27 -2.67 18.68 4.56
CA SER A 27 -3.30 19.20 3.36
C SER A 27 -3.42 20.70 3.52
N GLU A 28 -2.37 21.43 3.10
CA GLU A 28 -2.43 22.89 3.12
C GLU A 28 -3.46 23.36 2.09
N ARG A 29 -4.36 24.24 2.54
CA ARG A 29 -5.26 24.95 1.63
C ARG A 29 -4.37 25.81 0.74
N HIS A 30 -4.57 25.67 -0.57
CA HIS A 30 -3.83 26.45 -1.55
C HIS A 30 -3.95 27.94 -1.21
N PRO A 31 -2.87 28.74 -1.24
CA PRO A 31 -2.90 30.16 -0.85
C PRO A 31 -3.67 31.06 -1.84
N SER A 32 -4.45 30.49 -2.76
CA SER A 32 -5.29 31.29 -3.65
C SER A 32 -6.50 31.82 -2.88
N VAL A 33 -6.68 33.13 -2.93
CA VAL A 33 -7.82 33.86 -2.33
C VAL A 33 -9.18 33.34 -2.83
N MET A 34 -9.22 32.71 -4.02
CA MET A 34 -10.42 32.09 -4.59
C MET A 34 -10.63 30.61 -4.21
N GLY A 35 -9.70 29.96 -3.49
CA GLY A 35 -9.82 28.53 -3.14
C GLY A 35 -9.82 27.56 -4.33
N LEU A 36 -9.56 28.06 -5.54
CA LEU A 36 -9.48 27.27 -6.77
C LEU A 36 -8.13 26.56 -6.82
N GLY A 37 -8.12 25.30 -6.38
CA GLY A 37 -6.98 24.42 -6.44
C GLY A 37 -7.25 23.15 -5.65
N LYS A 38 -6.89 21.98 -6.20
CA LYS A 38 -6.87 20.76 -5.38
C LYS A 38 -5.89 20.99 -4.24
N PRO A 39 -6.29 20.77 -2.97
CA PRO A 39 -5.36 20.91 -1.85
C PRO A 39 -4.19 19.96 -2.12
N LYS A 40 -2.99 20.52 -2.12
CA LYS A 40 -1.77 19.80 -2.44
C LYS A 40 -1.06 19.52 -1.13
N GLU A 41 -0.98 18.24 -0.78
CA GLU A 41 -0.16 17.75 0.31
C GLU A 41 1.30 17.89 -0.11
N ARG A 42 1.85 19.10 -0.12
CA ARG A 42 3.23 19.38 -0.59
C ARG A 42 4.24 19.38 0.55
N PHE A 43 3.79 19.52 1.80
CA PHE A 43 4.64 19.59 2.99
C PHE A 43 4.09 18.66 4.07
N SER A 44 4.13 17.35 3.81
CA SER A 44 3.75 16.33 4.79
C SER A 44 4.69 15.13 4.74
N LEU A 45 4.79 14.39 5.86
CA LEU A 45 5.53 13.13 5.89
C LEU A 45 4.98 12.14 4.87
N PHE A 46 3.65 12.10 4.71
CA PHE A 46 3.01 11.29 3.69
C PHE A 46 3.43 11.67 2.28
N SER A 47 3.51 12.96 1.95
CA SER A 47 3.93 13.39 0.61
C SER A 47 5.39 13.07 0.29
N LEU A 48 6.25 13.05 1.31
CA LEU A 48 7.65 12.66 1.16
C LEU A 48 7.78 11.15 0.88
N ALA A 49 7.03 10.34 1.62
CA ALA A 49 7.08 8.88 1.53
C ALA A 49 6.28 8.30 0.36
N ASN A 50 5.21 8.96 -0.07
CA ASN A 50 4.30 8.41 -1.06
C ASN A 50 4.90 8.36 -2.47
N ARG A 51 5.39 7.18 -2.84
CA ARG A 51 5.82 6.85 -4.21
C ARG A 51 4.88 5.86 -4.89
N CYS A 52 3.68 5.63 -4.36
CA CYS A 52 2.73 4.66 -4.90
C CYS A 52 2.24 5.04 -6.30
N VAL A 53 2.22 4.06 -7.22
CA VAL A 53 1.75 4.25 -8.61
C VAL A 53 0.24 4.05 -8.77
N THR A 54 -0.41 3.34 -7.85
CA THR A 54 -1.85 3.07 -7.87
C THR A 54 -2.60 3.89 -6.82
N GLN A 55 -3.85 4.24 -7.11
CA GLN A 55 -4.68 4.99 -6.15
C GLN A 55 -4.99 4.17 -4.90
N MET A 56 -5.26 2.88 -5.06
CA MET A 56 -5.42 1.94 -3.94
C MET A 56 -4.17 1.87 -3.04
N GLY A 57 -2.96 1.87 -3.61
CA GLY A 57 -1.72 1.89 -2.85
C GLY A 57 -1.56 3.19 -2.07
N LYS A 58 -1.90 4.34 -2.68
CA LYS A 58 -1.91 5.64 -1.99
C LYS A 58 -2.88 5.65 -0.81
N ARG A 59 -4.09 5.11 -0.99
CA ARG A 59 -5.10 4.98 0.09
C ARG A 59 -4.58 4.10 1.22
N LEU A 60 -4.00 2.94 0.90
CA LEU A 60 -3.43 2.03 1.89
C LEU A 60 -2.29 2.66 2.68
N LEU A 61 -1.33 3.31 1.99
CA LEU A 61 -0.22 4.01 2.63
C LEU A 61 -0.73 5.11 3.57
N ARG A 62 -1.77 5.84 3.16
CA ARG A 62 -2.39 6.87 3.99
C ARG A 62 -2.99 6.28 5.28
N VAL A 63 -3.63 5.11 5.17
CA VAL A 63 -4.13 4.38 6.35
C VAL A 63 -2.98 3.98 7.28
N TRP A 64 -1.84 3.51 6.75
CA TRP A 64 -0.69 3.15 7.57
C TRP A 64 -0.09 4.34 8.32
N PHE A 65 -0.06 5.53 7.70
CA PHE A 65 0.39 6.77 8.36
C PHE A 65 -0.55 7.22 9.48
N LEU A 66 -1.85 6.97 9.33
CA LEU A 66 -2.86 7.29 10.35
C LEU A 66 -2.97 6.24 11.45
N ARG A 67 -2.55 5.01 11.16
CA ARG A 67 -2.71 3.84 12.04
C ARG A 67 -1.42 3.03 12.05
N PRO A 68 -0.36 3.54 12.72
CA PRO A 68 0.88 2.80 12.84
C PRO A 68 0.65 1.49 13.59
N LEU A 69 1.38 0.44 13.20
CA LEU A 69 1.33 -0.85 13.84
C LEU A 69 2.11 -0.84 15.15
N VAL A 70 1.69 -1.64 16.13
CA VAL A 70 2.46 -1.92 17.35
C VAL A 70 2.89 -3.39 17.46
N ASN A 71 2.31 -4.27 16.65
CA ASN A 71 2.68 -5.67 16.62
C ASN A 71 4.04 -5.85 15.91
N LEU A 72 5.05 -6.30 16.67
CA LEU A 72 6.42 -6.47 16.19
C LEU A 72 6.55 -7.52 15.08
N ASP A 73 5.77 -8.61 15.13
CA ASP A 73 5.86 -9.67 14.12
C ASP A 73 5.38 -9.15 12.76
N ILE A 74 4.30 -8.37 12.73
CA ILE A 74 3.81 -7.74 11.49
C ILE A 74 4.80 -6.67 10.99
N ILE A 75 5.45 -5.94 11.90
CA ILE A 75 6.46 -4.95 11.52
C ILE A 75 7.67 -5.64 10.88
N ARG A 76 8.16 -6.73 11.48
CA ARG A 76 9.28 -7.53 10.95
C ARG A 76 8.94 -8.13 9.59
N ASP A 77 7.77 -8.76 9.45
CA ASP A 77 7.32 -9.31 8.16
C ASP A 77 7.31 -8.25 7.03
N ARG A 78 6.88 -7.02 7.33
CA ARG A 78 6.97 -5.90 6.37
C ARG A 78 8.41 -5.51 6.06
N GLN A 79 9.29 -5.50 7.06
CA GLN A 79 10.71 -5.18 6.87
C GLN A 79 11.42 -6.25 6.04
N ASP A 80 11.18 -7.53 6.31
CA ASP A 80 11.72 -8.67 5.56
C ASP A 80 11.26 -8.61 4.09
N THR A 81 9.98 -8.31 3.87
CA THR A 81 9.43 -8.11 2.52
C THR A 81 10.12 -6.95 1.79
N LEU A 82 10.36 -5.83 2.49
CA LEU A 82 11.06 -4.68 1.91
C LEU A 82 12.51 -5.01 1.59
N GLU A 83 13.21 -5.70 2.48
CA GLU A 83 14.59 -6.11 2.27
C GLU A 83 14.72 -6.98 1.02
N LEU A 84 13.83 -7.97 0.87
CA LEU A 84 13.79 -8.82 -0.32
C LEU A 84 13.57 -8.00 -1.60
N LEU A 85 12.64 -7.07 -1.58
CA LEU A 85 12.37 -6.19 -2.75
C LEU A 85 13.55 -5.24 -3.05
N LEU A 86 14.32 -4.86 -2.04
CA LEU A 86 15.46 -3.95 -2.20
C LEU A 86 16.69 -4.62 -2.81
N ARG A 87 16.92 -5.92 -2.52
CA ARG A 87 18.06 -6.70 -3.04
C ARG A 87 18.18 -6.64 -4.57
N ASN A 88 17.06 -6.68 -5.29
CA ASN A 88 17.02 -6.60 -6.76
C ASN A 88 16.32 -5.33 -7.27
N SER A 89 16.39 -4.25 -6.52
CA SER A 89 15.59 -3.04 -6.77
C SER A 89 15.80 -2.38 -8.14
N GLY A 90 16.97 -2.56 -8.77
CA GLY A 90 17.33 -1.94 -10.05
C GLY A 90 16.42 -2.33 -11.21
N GLU A 91 16.05 -3.61 -11.34
CA GLU A 91 15.23 -4.11 -12.45
C GLU A 91 13.80 -4.44 -12.02
N LEU A 92 13.66 -5.00 -10.82
CA LEU A 92 12.40 -5.55 -10.31
C LEU A 92 11.39 -4.44 -10.01
N ILE A 93 11.83 -3.35 -9.35
CA ILE A 93 10.93 -2.25 -8.97
C ILE A 93 10.38 -1.51 -10.20
N PRO A 94 11.18 -1.12 -11.22
CA PRO A 94 10.65 -0.51 -12.44
C PRO A 94 9.66 -1.42 -13.18
N ALA A 95 9.96 -2.72 -13.30
CA ALA A 95 9.07 -3.69 -13.94
C ALA A 95 7.71 -3.78 -13.22
N PHE A 96 7.72 -3.96 -11.90
CA PHE A 96 6.49 -4.01 -11.10
C PHE A 96 5.71 -2.71 -11.15
N ARG A 97 6.39 -1.56 -11.08
CA ARG A 97 5.74 -0.25 -11.23
C ARG A 97 5.07 -0.09 -12.59
N GLY A 98 5.69 -0.61 -13.66
CA GLY A 98 5.16 -0.62 -15.02
C GLY A 98 3.84 -1.41 -15.11
N GLU A 99 3.80 -2.61 -14.53
CA GLU A 99 2.60 -3.45 -14.52
C GLU A 99 1.51 -2.92 -13.57
N LEU A 100 1.88 -2.44 -12.38
CA LEU A 100 0.94 -1.88 -11.41
C LEU A 100 0.26 -0.61 -11.93
N LYS A 101 0.97 0.23 -12.71
CA LYS A 101 0.40 1.46 -13.28
C LYS A 101 -0.72 1.18 -14.28
N LYS A 102 -0.75 -0.01 -14.89
CA LYS A 102 -1.80 -0.43 -15.83
C LYS A 102 -3.09 -0.86 -15.12
N LEU A 103 -3.04 -1.12 -13.81
CA LEU A 103 -4.22 -1.52 -13.06
C LEU A 103 -5.20 -0.34 -12.89
N PRO A 104 -6.49 -0.53 -13.20
CA PRO A 104 -7.50 0.47 -12.91
C PRO A 104 -7.71 0.62 -11.39
N ASP A 105 -8.43 1.67 -10.97
CA ASP A 105 -8.89 1.79 -9.59
C ASP A 105 -9.95 0.73 -9.28
N MET A 106 -9.49 -0.45 -8.83
CA MET A 106 -10.33 -1.61 -8.54
C MET A 106 -11.46 -1.29 -7.55
N GLN A 107 -11.21 -0.42 -6.57
CA GLN A 107 -12.24 -0.09 -5.58
C GLN A 107 -13.43 0.63 -6.24
N SER A 108 -13.14 1.59 -7.13
CA SER A 108 -14.18 2.30 -7.88
C SER A 108 -14.87 1.37 -8.89
N LEU A 109 -14.11 0.47 -9.51
CA LEU A 109 -14.63 -0.50 -10.46
C LEU A 109 -15.59 -1.50 -9.80
N LEU A 110 -15.21 -2.06 -8.66
CA LEU A 110 -16.04 -2.97 -7.87
C LEU A 110 -17.31 -2.27 -7.35
N GLN A 111 -17.21 -1.02 -6.94
CA GLN A 111 -18.39 -0.23 -6.54
C GLN A 111 -19.37 -0.05 -7.69
N ARG A 112 -18.89 0.30 -8.90
CA ARG A 112 -19.74 0.43 -10.08
C ARG A 112 -20.43 -0.89 -10.44
N LEU A 113 -19.70 -2.00 -10.37
CA LEU A 113 -20.26 -3.33 -10.62
C LEU A 113 -21.31 -3.71 -9.57
N ALA A 114 -21.05 -3.45 -8.29
CA ALA A 114 -21.99 -3.74 -7.20
C ALA A 114 -23.29 -2.94 -7.31
N LEU A 115 -23.23 -1.71 -7.84
CA LEU A 115 -24.40 -0.85 -8.05
C LEU A 115 -25.14 -1.14 -9.36
N ALA A 116 -24.56 -1.88 -10.30
CA ALA A 116 -25.11 -2.16 -11.62
C ALA A 116 -26.23 -3.22 -11.64
N GLN A 117 -26.89 -3.49 -10.50
CA GLN A 117 -27.85 -4.60 -10.33
C GLN A 117 -29.05 -4.54 -11.30
N GLN A 118 -29.50 -3.34 -11.69
CA GLN A 118 -30.67 -3.16 -12.57
C GLN A 118 -30.28 -2.94 -14.03
N ARG A 119 -29.05 -2.47 -14.31
CA ARG A 119 -28.52 -2.24 -15.65
C ARG A 119 -27.02 -2.52 -15.66
N PRO A 120 -26.57 -3.58 -16.34
CA PRO A 120 -25.16 -3.94 -16.34
C PRO A 120 -24.32 -2.84 -17.02
N ASP A 121 -23.36 -2.30 -16.29
CA ASP A 121 -22.36 -1.38 -16.84
C ASP A 121 -21.35 -2.19 -17.66
N LEU A 122 -21.66 -2.38 -18.95
CA LEU A 122 -20.83 -3.16 -19.88
C LEU A 122 -19.39 -2.66 -19.94
N LYS A 123 -19.17 -1.35 -19.77
CA LYS A 123 -17.83 -0.75 -19.72
C LYS A 123 -17.10 -1.15 -18.46
N ALA A 124 -17.79 -1.17 -17.30
CA ALA A 124 -17.20 -1.66 -16.06
C ALA A 124 -16.85 -3.15 -16.15
N LEU A 125 -17.71 -3.97 -16.77
CA LEU A 125 -17.42 -5.40 -16.98
C LEU A 125 -16.20 -5.61 -17.88
N GLN A 126 -16.10 -4.88 -18.99
CA GLN A 126 -14.92 -4.92 -19.86
C GLN A 126 -13.64 -4.45 -19.14
N GLN A 127 -13.73 -3.36 -18.37
CA GLN A 127 -12.63 -2.87 -17.54
C GLN A 127 -12.21 -3.89 -16.47
N PHE A 128 -13.16 -4.64 -15.92
CA PHE A 128 -12.90 -5.69 -14.95
C PHE A 128 -12.20 -6.89 -15.57
N GLN A 129 -12.63 -7.33 -16.76
CA GLN A 129 -11.92 -8.37 -17.50
C GLN A 129 -10.46 -7.97 -17.80
N LEU A 130 -10.23 -6.74 -18.26
CA LEU A 130 -8.88 -6.22 -18.49
C LEU A 130 -8.06 -6.16 -17.19
N CYS A 131 -8.68 -5.76 -16.08
CA CYS A 131 -8.06 -5.74 -14.77
C CYS A 131 -7.60 -7.15 -14.36
N LEU A 132 -8.45 -8.17 -14.53
CA LEU A 132 -8.11 -9.55 -14.22
C LEU A 132 -6.92 -10.04 -15.06
N GLN A 133 -6.92 -9.78 -16.36
CA GLN A 133 -5.78 -10.12 -17.23
C GLN A 133 -4.49 -9.45 -16.78
N GLN A 134 -4.57 -8.18 -16.37
CA GLN A 134 -3.42 -7.44 -15.88
C GLN A 134 -2.90 -7.97 -14.53
N LEU A 135 -3.79 -8.40 -13.63
CA LEU A 135 -3.41 -9.05 -12.37
C LEU A 135 -2.72 -10.40 -12.59
N LEU A 136 -3.18 -11.19 -13.56
CA LEU A 136 -2.52 -12.45 -13.91
C LEU A 136 -1.11 -12.22 -14.46
N ARG A 137 -0.90 -11.19 -15.29
CA ARG A 137 0.43 -10.80 -15.78
C ARG A 137 1.34 -10.32 -14.65
N LEU A 138 0.79 -9.51 -13.74
CA LEU A 138 1.51 -9.06 -12.56
C LEU A 138 1.97 -10.27 -11.73
N ARG A 139 1.07 -11.20 -11.43
CA ARG A 139 1.40 -12.43 -10.72
C ARG A 139 2.53 -13.20 -11.38
N ALA A 140 2.47 -13.41 -12.71
CA ALA A 140 3.52 -14.10 -13.44
C ALA A 140 4.88 -13.36 -13.37
N ALA A 141 4.88 -12.03 -13.41
CA ALA A 141 6.09 -11.22 -13.24
C ALA A 141 6.68 -11.36 -11.84
N PHE A 142 5.83 -11.36 -10.80
CA PHE A 142 6.24 -11.61 -9.42
C PHE A 142 6.79 -13.02 -9.24
N GLU A 143 6.11 -14.05 -9.77
CA GLU A 143 6.59 -15.43 -9.66
C GLU A 143 7.97 -15.60 -10.31
N LYS A 144 8.18 -15.04 -11.50
CA LYS A 144 9.47 -15.10 -12.20
C LYS A 144 10.61 -14.41 -11.43
N GLN A 145 10.33 -13.28 -10.78
CA GLN A 145 11.36 -12.42 -10.18
C GLN A 145 11.58 -12.67 -8.69
N LEU A 146 10.56 -13.15 -7.95
CA LEU A 146 10.56 -13.27 -6.49
C LEU A 146 10.76 -14.71 -5.99
N VAL A 147 10.27 -15.72 -6.73
CA VAL A 147 10.45 -17.14 -6.35
C VAL A 147 11.92 -17.55 -6.23
N PRO A 148 12.85 -17.16 -7.13
CA PRO A 148 14.26 -17.51 -6.95
C PRO A 148 14.89 -16.86 -5.70
N GLU A 149 14.50 -15.63 -5.36
CA GLU A 149 14.95 -14.94 -4.15
C GLU A 149 14.43 -15.60 -2.87
N LEU A 150 13.16 -16.02 -2.86
CA LEU A 150 12.55 -16.74 -1.74
C LEU A 150 13.20 -18.11 -1.53
N ALA A 151 13.53 -18.83 -2.61
CA ALA A 151 14.26 -20.09 -2.54
C ALA A 151 15.71 -19.90 -2.05
N ALA A 152 16.39 -18.82 -2.45
CA ALA A 152 17.72 -18.51 -1.94
C ALA A 152 17.70 -18.14 -0.45
N ALA A 153 16.68 -17.41 0.01
CA ALA A 153 16.51 -17.02 1.40
C ALA A 153 16.26 -18.21 2.34
N THR A 154 15.58 -19.27 1.89
CA THR A 154 15.38 -20.50 2.69
C THR A 154 16.61 -21.41 2.73
N THR A 155 17.55 -21.26 1.81
CA THR A 155 18.78 -22.08 1.75
C THR A 155 19.92 -21.50 2.62
N GLY A 156 19.77 -20.27 3.12
CA GLY A 156 20.81 -19.53 3.84
C GLY A 156 20.57 -19.35 5.33
N MET A 157 19.71 -20.14 5.97
CA MET A 157 19.48 -20.06 7.42
C MET A 157 20.46 -21.00 8.14
N PRO A 158 21.61 -20.54 8.67
CA PRO A 158 22.38 -21.37 9.59
C PRO A 158 21.54 -21.61 10.84
N ASP A 159 21.54 -22.85 11.30
CA ASP A 159 20.94 -23.27 12.55
C ASP A 159 21.36 -22.32 13.67
N ASN A 160 20.39 -21.63 14.27
CA ASN A 160 20.63 -20.79 15.45
C ASN A 160 20.78 -21.71 16.68
N GLU A 161 21.83 -22.51 16.70
CA GLU A 161 22.39 -23.19 17.88
C GLU A 161 23.13 -22.12 18.71
N GLY A 162 22.40 -21.36 19.52
CA GLY A 162 23.01 -20.21 20.19
C GLY A 162 22.20 -19.48 21.25
N PHE A 163 21.25 -20.13 21.92
CA PHE A 163 20.72 -19.61 23.19
C PHE A 163 20.81 -20.67 24.28
N ARG A 164 22.04 -20.96 24.71
CA ARG A 164 22.28 -21.64 25.98
C ARG A 164 22.25 -20.60 27.11
N ALA A 165 21.42 -20.93 28.09
CA ALA A 165 21.26 -20.36 29.42
C ALA A 165 22.48 -19.63 30.00
N GLY A 166 22.18 -18.48 30.61
CA GLY A 166 22.96 -17.76 31.61
C GLY A 166 22.04 -16.85 32.40
#